data_AF-A0A1V8ZWR7-F1
#
_entry.id   AF-A0A1V8ZWR7-F1
#
_cell.length_a   1.000
_cell.length_b   1.000
_cell.length_c   1.000
_cell.angle_alpha   90.00
_cell.angle_beta   90.00
_cell.angle_gamma   90.00
#
_symmetry.space_group_name_H-M   'P 1'
#
loop_
_entity.id
_entity.type
_entity.pdbx_description
1 polymer ?
#
loop_
_entity_poly.entity_id
_entity_poly.type
_entity_poly.pdbx_seq_one_letter_code
_entity_poly.pdbx_strand_id
1 'polypeptide(L)'
;MSLSFASPTPSASAARRSLSARQLAVLRAVGHGLNDQEIASALGLSGDTVTRHVRAVLDVLGLRDRCAAIVYAFDHGIVTPRHRAAPARDTVAPRPAEVTGPRLELGLLGPLHARSGSTTLDLGPLRQQAVLAALASRCDHTVSSATLLADVWGTEPPLGNVVPVYVYRLRRGLRCGNGAAESVIARDRCGYRLLGADVRLDTTRLDAAVAEAGAALRAGDLATAVAEYSRALGLFRGEPLAGLPGPFAELERFRLTERRGALSQRKAELQLSLGRQAEAVDELQSSAALFPHSEPVVTLLMRALHEQGRSADALAAFTRLRRALATDLGVEPGTAVRRLHRAILRDGARPAGPTRCGVR
;
A
#
# COMPACT_ATOMS: atom_id res chain seq x y z
N MET A 1 35.74 19.85 39.64
CA MET A 1 34.94 19.20 38.59
C MET A 1 33.58 19.87 38.56
N SER A 2 33.43 20.93 37.76
CA SER A 2 32.21 21.73 37.69
C SER A 2 31.24 21.10 36.71
N LEU A 3 30.09 20.66 37.20
CA LEU A 3 28.96 20.16 36.43
C LEU A 3 28.28 21.34 35.74
N SER A 4 28.26 21.31 34.40
CA SER A 4 27.59 22.31 33.56
C SER A 4 26.09 21.99 33.49
N PHE A 5 25.27 22.88 34.04
CA PHE A 5 23.81 22.83 33.94
C PHE A 5 23.37 23.15 32.51
N ALA A 6 22.75 22.18 31.84
CA ALA A 6 22.00 22.44 30.61
C ALA A 6 20.85 23.40 30.91
N SER A 7 20.80 24.52 30.19
CA SER A 7 19.74 25.53 30.32
C SER A 7 18.37 24.94 29.97
N PRO A 8 17.28 25.33 30.69
CA PRO A 8 15.93 24.88 30.35
C PRO A 8 15.52 25.43 28.97
N THR A 9 15.03 24.55 28.10
CA THR A 9 14.40 24.96 26.84
C THR A 9 13.18 25.82 27.16
N PRO A 10 13.05 27.03 26.58
CA PRO A 10 11.89 27.88 26.84
C PRO A 10 10.62 27.18 26.34
N SER A 11 9.60 27.11 27.19
CA SER A 11 8.24 26.70 26.80
C SER A 11 7.81 27.48 25.55
N ALA A 12 7.14 26.83 24.58
CA ALA A 12 6.79 27.43 23.29
C ALA A 12 5.98 28.75 23.39
N SER A 13 5.33 29.00 24.53
CA SER A 13 4.66 30.27 24.91
C SER A 13 5.64 31.43 25.17
N ALA A 14 6.83 31.15 25.71
CA ALA A 14 7.88 32.13 25.95
C ALA A 14 8.61 32.48 24.64
N ALA A 15 8.92 31.49 23.80
CA ALA A 15 9.57 31.70 22.50
C ALA A 15 8.74 32.60 21.54
N ARG A 16 7.40 32.52 21.62
CA ARG A 16 6.48 33.41 20.88
C ARG A 16 6.56 34.87 21.32
N ARG A 17 6.75 35.11 22.62
CA ARG A 17 6.86 36.46 23.18
C ARG A 17 8.17 37.14 22.79
N SER A 18 9.16 36.37 22.35
CA SER A 18 10.46 36.85 21.88
C SER A 18 10.47 37.29 20.41
N LEU A 19 9.42 37.01 19.63
CA LEU A 19 9.33 37.44 18.24
C LEU A 19 8.82 38.89 18.15
N SER A 20 9.48 39.71 17.33
CA SER A 20 8.97 41.05 17.00
C SER A 20 7.68 40.96 16.18
N ALA A 21 6.87 42.03 16.20
CA ALA A 21 5.64 42.11 15.40
C ALA A 21 5.89 41.82 13.90
N ARG A 22 7.06 42.23 13.38
CA ARG A 22 7.47 42.03 11.99
C ARG A 22 7.88 40.58 11.70
N GLN A 23 8.58 39.94 12.63
CA GLN A 23 8.90 38.51 12.55
C GLN A 23 7.65 37.62 12.66
N LEU A 24 6.67 38.01 13.50
CA LEU A 24 5.40 37.32 13.59
C LEU A 24 4.56 37.45 12.30
N ALA A 25 4.58 38.61 11.64
CA ALA A 25 3.95 38.81 10.34
C ALA A 25 4.61 37.94 9.24
N VAL A 26 5.93 37.86 9.23
CA VAL A 26 6.68 36.96 8.33
C VAL A 26 6.35 35.50 8.63
N LEU A 27 6.31 35.09 9.90
CA LEU A 27 5.94 33.72 10.30
C LEU A 27 4.49 33.37 9.89
N ARG A 28 3.55 34.32 9.97
CA ARG A 28 2.19 34.14 9.44
C ARG A 28 2.18 33.96 7.94
N ALA A 29 2.93 34.78 7.20
CA ALA A 29 3.01 34.70 5.75
C ALA A 29 3.69 33.39 5.29
N VAL A 30 4.75 32.96 5.99
CA VAL A 30 5.36 31.64 5.83
C VAL A 30 4.34 30.54 6.11
N GLY A 31 3.60 30.62 7.22
CA GLY A 31 2.56 29.65 7.57
C GLY A 31 1.42 29.55 6.55
N HIS A 32 1.13 30.63 5.81
CA HIS A 32 0.21 30.61 4.67
C HIS A 32 0.82 30.04 3.37
N GLY A 33 2.09 29.64 3.39
CA GLY A 33 2.80 29.02 2.28
C GLY A 33 3.35 29.99 1.24
N LEU A 34 3.41 31.29 1.55
CA LEU A 34 3.91 32.29 0.61
C LEU A 34 5.43 32.13 0.40
N ASN A 35 5.91 32.39 -0.81
CA ASN A 35 7.34 32.47 -1.12
C ASN A 35 7.93 33.85 -0.76
N ASP A 36 9.26 34.01 -0.77
CA ASP A 36 9.89 35.23 -0.27
C ASP A 36 9.53 36.51 -1.07
N GLN A 37 9.21 36.37 -2.36
CA GLN A 37 8.74 37.48 -3.22
C GLN A 37 7.28 37.87 -2.91
N GLU A 38 6.43 36.87 -2.63
CA GLU A 38 5.05 37.08 -2.21
C GLU A 38 4.98 37.71 -0.81
N ILE A 39 5.88 37.31 0.10
CA ILE A 39 5.99 37.94 1.43
C ILE A 39 6.54 39.37 1.31
N ALA A 40 7.53 39.58 0.44
CA ALA A 40 8.10 40.89 0.17
C ALA A 40 7.04 41.87 -0.33
N SER A 41 6.25 41.46 -1.33
CA SER A 41 5.14 42.26 -1.84
C SER A 41 4.00 42.46 -0.81
N ALA A 42 3.61 41.42 -0.09
CA ALA A 42 2.51 41.50 0.90
C ALA A 42 2.85 42.36 2.13
N LEU A 43 4.13 42.45 2.51
CA LEU A 43 4.58 43.18 3.70
C LEU A 43 5.34 44.48 3.36
N GLY A 44 5.44 44.85 2.09
CA GLY A 44 6.20 46.04 1.64
C GLY A 44 7.69 45.98 2.00
N LEU A 45 8.32 44.81 1.85
CA LEU A 45 9.72 44.56 2.19
C LEU A 45 10.54 44.24 0.93
N SER A 46 11.86 44.41 1.01
CA SER A 46 12.77 43.82 -0.01
C SER A 46 12.95 42.31 0.23
N GLY A 47 13.22 41.55 -0.82
CA GLY A 47 13.46 40.10 -0.74
C GLY A 47 14.57 39.74 0.26
N ASP A 48 15.69 40.47 0.27
CA ASP A 48 16.78 40.27 1.23
C ASP A 48 16.36 40.49 2.69
N THR A 49 15.43 41.43 2.90
CA THR A 49 14.87 41.70 4.22
C THR A 49 13.98 40.54 4.66
N VAL A 50 13.18 39.95 3.76
CA VAL A 50 12.36 38.77 4.06
C VAL A 50 13.25 37.58 4.44
N THR A 51 14.28 37.29 3.66
CA THR A 51 15.22 36.20 3.93
C THR A 51 15.87 36.33 5.30
N ARG A 52 16.28 37.56 5.69
CA ARG A 52 16.84 37.85 7.01
C ARG A 52 15.82 37.62 8.14
N HIS A 53 14.57 38.04 7.94
CA HIS A 53 13.50 37.82 8.93
C HIS A 53 13.12 36.35 9.06
N VAL A 54 13.08 35.60 7.95
CA VAL A 54 12.82 34.14 7.97
C VAL A 54 13.92 33.43 8.76
N ARG A 55 15.20 33.74 8.49
CA ARG A 55 16.32 33.17 9.24
C ARG A 55 16.24 33.49 10.74
N ALA A 56 15.99 34.76 11.08
CA ALA A 56 15.84 35.16 12.47
C ALA A 56 14.64 34.47 13.17
N VAL A 57 13.54 34.25 12.46
CA VAL A 57 12.38 33.47 12.98
C VAL A 57 12.77 32.02 13.23
N LEU A 58 13.53 31.40 12.34
CA LEU A 58 14.02 30.04 12.51
C LEU A 58 14.96 29.93 13.72
N ASP A 59 15.89 30.86 13.86
CA ASP A 59 16.87 30.87 14.96
C ASP A 59 16.19 31.08 16.32
N VAL A 60 15.28 32.06 16.42
CA VAL A 60 14.56 32.36 17.68
C VAL A 60 13.65 31.21 18.11
N LEU A 61 13.08 30.47 17.16
CA LEU A 61 12.19 29.34 17.44
C LEU A 61 12.91 27.98 17.49
N GLY A 62 14.23 27.95 17.26
CA GLY A 62 15.01 26.70 17.20
C GLY A 62 14.60 25.78 16.05
N LEU A 63 14.09 26.33 14.96
CA LEU A 63 13.55 25.60 13.82
C LEU A 63 14.61 25.41 12.75
N ARG A 64 14.71 24.20 12.21
CA ARG A 64 15.80 23.82 11.29
C ARG A 64 15.62 24.36 9.88
N ASP A 65 14.38 24.58 9.46
CA ASP A 65 14.07 25.03 8.11
C ASP A 65 12.71 25.74 8.02
N ARG A 66 12.46 26.36 6.87
CA ARG A 66 11.19 27.04 6.56
C ARG A 66 9.98 26.11 6.73
N CYS A 67 10.11 24.81 6.47
CA CYS A 67 9.01 23.87 6.62
C CYS A 67 8.64 23.69 8.10
N ALA A 68 9.64 23.64 8.99
CA ALA A 68 9.42 23.62 10.43
C ALA A 68 8.74 24.90 10.93
N ALA A 69 9.02 26.06 10.32
CA ALA A 69 8.29 27.32 10.60
C ALA A 69 6.82 27.27 10.17
N ILE A 70 6.51 26.63 9.04
CA ILE A 70 5.11 26.43 8.58
C ILE A 70 4.35 25.57 9.60
N VAL A 71 4.93 24.43 9.99
CA VAL A 71 4.32 23.52 10.98
C VAL A 71 4.15 24.21 12.33
N TYR A 72 5.18 24.93 12.79
CA TYR A 72 5.12 25.71 14.02
C TYR A 72 4.05 26.80 13.98
N ALA A 73 3.77 27.43 12.83
CA ALA A 73 2.70 28.42 12.72
C ALA A 73 1.29 27.80 12.88
N PHE A 74 1.10 26.56 12.40
CA PHE A 74 -0.18 25.85 12.46
C PHE A 74 -0.49 25.20 13.82
N ASP A 75 0.48 24.51 14.45
CA ASP A 75 0.29 23.70 15.69
C ASP A 75 -0.09 24.50 16.95
N HIS A 76 -0.33 25.77 16.74
CA HIS A 76 0.09 26.84 17.62
C HIS A 76 -0.81 28.06 17.34
N GLY A 77 -1.69 27.99 16.34
CA GLY A 77 -2.74 28.97 16.07
C GLY A 77 -2.25 30.34 15.60
N ILE A 78 -1.00 30.46 15.11
CA ILE A 78 -0.50 31.70 14.52
C ILE A 78 -1.16 31.95 13.16
N VAL A 79 -1.43 30.86 12.44
CA VAL A 79 -2.20 30.85 11.20
C VAL A 79 -3.37 29.90 11.37
N THR A 80 -4.59 30.41 11.20
CA THR A 80 -5.77 29.58 11.01
C THR A 80 -5.84 29.15 9.54
N PRO A 81 -6.16 27.89 9.23
CA PRO A 81 -6.45 27.51 7.86
C PRO A 81 -7.54 28.45 7.35
N ARG A 82 -7.25 29.21 6.29
CA ARG A 82 -8.29 29.94 5.58
C ARG A 82 -9.27 28.88 5.06
N HIS A 83 -10.40 28.71 5.73
CA HIS A 83 -11.61 28.35 5.02
C HIS A 83 -11.79 29.46 3.99
N ARG A 84 -11.56 29.13 2.72
CA ARG A 84 -12.05 29.99 1.66
C ARG A 84 -13.55 30.07 1.90
N ALA A 85 -14.05 31.23 2.35
CA ALA A 85 -15.46 31.52 2.28
C ALA A 85 -15.87 31.18 0.84
N ALA A 86 -16.92 30.36 0.70
CA ALA A 86 -17.45 30.00 -0.59
C ALA A 86 -17.53 31.27 -1.45
N PRO A 87 -16.99 31.29 -2.68
CA PRO A 87 -17.20 32.45 -3.53
C PRO A 87 -18.71 32.66 -3.62
N ALA A 88 -19.15 33.91 -3.43
CA ALA A 88 -20.49 34.32 -3.79
C ALA A 88 -20.77 33.78 -5.20
N ARG A 89 -21.91 33.10 -5.34
CA ARG A 89 -22.33 32.50 -6.60
C ARG A 89 -22.59 33.63 -7.61
N ASP A 90 -21.54 34.08 -8.29
CA ASP A 90 -21.71 34.66 -9.60
C ASP A 90 -22.11 33.51 -10.53
N THR A 91 -23.36 33.56 -10.96
CA THR A 91 -24.00 32.62 -11.87
C THR A 91 -23.27 32.64 -13.22
N VAL A 92 -22.26 31.79 -13.34
CA VAL A 92 -21.77 31.33 -14.64
C VAL A 92 -22.43 29.97 -14.89
N ALA A 93 -23.14 29.88 -16.02
CA ALA A 93 -23.94 28.72 -16.41
C ALA A 93 -23.14 27.40 -16.34
N PRO A 94 -23.75 26.28 -15.92
CA PRO A 94 -23.06 25.01 -15.78
C PRO A 94 -22.73 24.45 -17.17
N ARG A 95 -21.43 24.33 -17.45
CA ARG A 95 -20.92 23.45 -18.51
C ARG A 95 -21.18 21.99 -18.09
N PRO A 96 -21.53 21.07 -19.01
CA PRO A 96 -21.86 19.70 -18.64
C PRO A 96 -20.67 19.06 -17.90
N ALA A 97 -20.95 18.47 -16.75
CA ALA A 97 -19.98 17.74 -15.96
C ALA A 97 -19.43 16.56 -16.80
N GLU A 98 -18.19 16.67 -17.26
CA GLU A 98 -17.42 15.50 -17.66
C GLU A 98 -17.39 14.55 -16.48
N VAL A 99 -17.90 13.33 -16.68
CA VAL A 99 -17.84 12.22 -15.74
C VAL A 99 -16.38 12.01 -15.40
N THR A 100 -15.92 12.64 -14.33
CA THR A 100 -14.53 12.55 -13.93
C THR A 100 -14.37 11.21 -13.25
N GLY A 101 -13.96 10.20 -14.01
CA GLY A 101 -13.46 8.96 -13.44
C GLY A 101 -12.31 9.23 -12.45
N PRO A 102 -11.96 8.26 -11.61
CA PRO A 102 -10.90 8.43 -10.62
C PRO A 102 -9.63 8.94 -11.30
N ARG A 103 -9.12 10.08 -10.81
CA ARG A 103 -8.00 10.81 -11.43
C ARG A 103 -6.67 10.14 -11.15
N LEU A 104 -6.59 9.40 -10.06
CA LEU A 104 -5.38 8.75 -9.57
C LEU A 104 -5.61 7.24 -9.47
N GLU A 105 -4.68 6.47 -10.00
CA GLU A 105 -4.58 5.04 -9.75
C GLU A 105 -3.39 4.78 -8.83
N LEU A 106 -3.62 4.07 -7.72
CA LEU A 106 -2.56 3.59 -6.84
C LEU A 106 -2.56 2.07 -6.88
N GLY A 107 -1.37 1.48 -6.89
CA GLY A 107 -1.25 0.03 -6.77
C GLY A 107 -0.33 -0.42 -5.66
N LEU A 108 -0.86 -1.33 -4.85
CA LEU A 108 -0.26 -1.90 -3.66
C LEU A 108 0.08 -3.39 -3.85
N LEU A 109 -0.48 -4.05 -4.88
CA LEU A 109 -0.30 -5.48 -5.18
C LEU A 109 1.04 -5.78 -5.89
N GLY A 110 2.06 -4.97 -5.62
CA GLY A 110 3.41 -5.02 -6.17
C GLY A 110 4.23 -3.90 -5.53
N PRO A 111 5.37 -3.50 -6.12
CA PRO A 111 6.02 -2.25 -5.78
C PRO A 111 5.02 -1.09 -5.85
N LEU A 112 5.02 -0.23 -4.82
CA LEU A 112 4.08 0.88 -4.75
C LEU A 112 4.29 1.82 -5.93
N HIS A 113 3.22 2.12 -6.64
CA HIS A 113 3.25 3.07 -7.75
C HIS A 113 1.94 3.84 -7.78
N ALA A 114 2.03 5.01 -8.41
CA ALA A 114 0.90 5.90 -8.63
C ALA A 114 0.90 6.35 -10.07
N ARG A 115 -0.27 6.44 -10.68
CA ARG A 115 -0.45 6.87 -12.06
C ARG A 115 -1.61 7.84 -12.16
N SER A 116 -1.44 8.90 -12.92
CA SER A 116 -2.52 9.83 -13.30
C SER A 116 -2.65 9.80 -14.82
N GLY A 117 -3.75 9.26 -15.34
CA GLY A 117 -3.89 9.05 -16.78
C GLY A 117 -2.75 8.17 -17.29
N SER A 118 -2.00 8.57 -18.30
CA SER A 118 -0.85 7.81 -18.81
C SER A 118 0.47 8.03 -18.05
N THR A 119 0.51 8.96 -17.09
CA THR A 119 1.76 9.41 -16.45
C THR A 119 1.98 8.72 -15.10
N THR A 120 3.12 8.04 -14.93
CA THR A 120 3.59 7.54 -13.64
C THR A 120 4.09 8.69 -12.78
N LEU A 121 3.67 8.72 -11.51
CA LEU A 121 4.03 9.76 -10.55
C LEU A 121 5.21 9.33 -9.68
N ASP A 122 6.15 10.24 -9.45
CA ASP A 122 7.23 10.03 -8.48
C ASP A 122 6.70 10.19 -7.05
N LEU A 123 6.72 9.09 -6.31
CA LEU A 123 6.25 9.02 -4.93
C LEU A 123 7.35 9.36 -3.91
N GLY A 124 8.57 9.63 -4.37
CA GLY A 124 9.70 10.01 -3.54
C GLY A 124 10.28 8.85 -2.72
N PRO A 125 10.95 9.14 -1.59
CA PRO A 125 11.68 8.12 -0.80
C PRO A 125 10.78 7.02 -0.21
N LEU A 126 11.36 5.85 0.08
CA LEU A 126 10.62 4.68 0.57
C LEU A 126 9.76 4.93 1.83
N ARG A 127 10.21 5.76 2.78
CA ARG A 127 9.39 6.12 3.96
C ARG A 127 8.19 7.01 3.61
N GLN A 128 8.32 7.87 2.60
CA GLN A 128 7.21 8.66 2.07
C GLN A 128 6.18 7.74 1.40
N GLN A 129 6.66 6.78 0.61
CA GLN A 129 5.85 5.73 -0.01
C GLN A 129 5.12 4.88 1.04
N ALA A 130 5.80 4.48 2.11
CA ALA A 130 5.20 3.71 3.21
C ALA A 130 4.04 4.46 3.90
N VAL A 131 4.17 5.78 4.12
CA VAL A 131 3.07 6.62 4.62
C VAL A 131 1.89 6.60 3.65
N LEU A 132 2.14 6.71 2.33
CA LEU A 132 1.07 6.64 1.34
C LEU A 132 0.40 5.26 1.32
N ALA A 133 1.17 4.17 1.40
CA ALA A 133 0.62 2.82 1.45
C ALA A 133 -0.28 2.60 2.68
N ALA A 134 0.12 3.12 3.85
CA ALA A 134 -0.67 3.06 5.08
C ALA A 134 -1.99 3.85 4.99
N LEU A 135 -1.98 4.99 4.28
CA LEU A 135 -3.19 5.77 4.00
C LEU A 135 -4.07 5.10 2.94
N ALA A 136 -3.48 4.57 1.87
CA ALA A 136 -4.21 3.93 0.78
C ALA A 136 -4.90 2.63 1.22
N SER A 137 -4.26 1.86 2.09
CA SER A 137 -4.87 0.64 2.65
C SER A 137 -6.05 0.93 3.60
N ARG A 138 -6.16 2.17 4.08
CA ARG A 138 -7.26 2.67 4.91
C ARG A 138 -7.97 3.83 4.19
N CYS A 139 -8.18 3.67 2.90
CA CYS A 139 -8.87 4.65 2.06
C CYS A 139 -10.21 5.07 2.69
N ASP A 140 -10.57 6.35 2.58
CA ASP A 140 -11.76 6.97 3.18
C ASP A 140 -11.83 6.93 4.72
N HIS A 141 -10.80 6.41 5.40
CA HIS A 141 -10.68 6.47 6.86
C HIS A 141 -9.61 7.47 7.31
N THR A 142 -9.89 8.15 8.42
CA THR A 142 -8.95 9.09 9.03
C THR A 142 -7.92 8.33 9.86
N VAL A 143 -6.63 8.49 9.55
CA VAL A 143 -5.50 7.88 10.25
C VAL A 143 -4.73 8.95 11.02
N SER A 144 -4.49 8.71 12.31
CA SER A 144 -3.79 9.67 13.17
C SER A 144 -2.30 9.77 12.82
N SER A 145 -1.66 10.89 13.17
CA SER A 145 -0.20 11.03 12.99
C SER A 145 0.57 10.00 13.84
N ALA A 146 0.07 9.69 15.04
CA ALA A 146 0.68 8.67 15.91
C ALA A 146 0.61 7.27 15.28
N THR A 147 -0.53 6.91 14.66
CA THR A 147 -0.70 5.64 13.94
C THR A 147 0.23 5.58 12.73
N LEU A 148 0.32 6.64 11.93
CA LEU A 148 1.25 6.68 10.78
C LEU A 148 2.71 6.58 11.21
N LEU A 149 3.06 7.14 12.37
CA LEU A 149 4.40 6.99 12.95
C LEU A 149 4.65 5.54 13.35
N ALA A 150 3.73 4.92 14.09
CA ALA A 150 3.84 3.52 14.50
C ALA A 150 3.91 2.56 13.29
N ASP A 151 3.10 2.79 12.27
CA ASP A 151 3.03 1.97 11.06
C ASP A 151 4.34 1.94 10.27
N VAL A 152 5.05 3.07 10.20
CA VAL A 152 6.23 3.23 9.33
C VAL A 152 7.55 3.15 10.11
N TRP A 153 7.57 3.55 11.38
CA TRP A 153 8.77 3.58 12.22
C TRP A 153 8.74 2.58 13.39
N GLY A 154 7.59 2.01 13.73
CA GLY A 154 7.48 1.04 14.83
C GLY A 154 7.93 1.62 16.17
N THR A 155 8.85 0.92 16.82
CA THR A 155 9.38 1.27 18.15
C THR A 155 10.42 2.37 18.13
N GLU A 156 10.93 2.76 16.96
CA GLU A 156 11.98 3.78 16.80
C GLU A 156 11.51 4.98 15.97
N PRO A 157 10.54 5.77 16.47
CA PRO A 157 10.10 6.97 15.79
C PRO A 157 11.20 8.05 15.78
N PRO A 158 11.23 8.91 14.75
CA PRO A 158 12.16 10.02 14.71
C PRO A 158 11.76 11.07 15.77
N LEU A 159 12.71 11.90 16.17
CA LEU A 159 12.44 13.00 17.10
C LEU A 159 11.49 14.02 16.45
N GLY A 160 10.29 14.16 17.01
CA GLY A 160 9.26 15.10 16.56
C GLY A 160 8.29 14.56 15.51
N ASN A 161 7.31 15.38 15.13
CA ASN A 161 6.25 14.97 14.19
C ASN A 161 6.69 15.19 12.73
N VAL A 162 7.26 14.15 12.11
CA VAL A 162 7.71 14.19 10.70
C VAL A 162 6.60 13.95 9.67
N VAL A 163 5.44 13.43 10.11
CA VAL A 163 4.32 13.06 9.22
C VAL A 163 3.81 14.23 8.37
N PRO A 164 3.63 15.46 8.88
CA PRO A 164 3.20 16.60 8.07
C PRO A 164 4.11 16.89 6.87
N VAL A 165 5.43 16.68 7.02
CA VAL A 165 6.40 16.91 5.94
C VAL A 165 6.21 15.88 4.82
N TYR A 166 6.05 14.60 5.17
CA TYR A 166 5.78 13.55 4.19
C TYR A 166 4.43 13.75 3.51
N VAL A 167 3.38 14.11 4.26
CA VAL A 167 2.07 14.40 3.69
C VAL A 167 2.17 15.58 2.72
N TYR A 168 2.85 16.68 3.09
CA TYR A 168 3.04 17.81 2.17
C TYR A 168 3.70 17.40 0.85
N ARG A 169 4.76 16.58 0.91
CA ARG A 169 5.46 16.08 -0.29
C ARG A 169 4.56 15.16 -1.12
N LEU A 170 3.81 14.26 -0.49
CA LEU A 170 2.82 13.41 -1.16
C LEU A 170 1.73 14.24 -1.82
N ARG A 171 1.19 15.25 -1.14
CA ARG A 171 0.20 16.16 -1.72
C ARG A 171 0.72 16.86 -2.97
N ARG A 172 2.02 17.19 -3.01
CA ARG A 172 2.65 17.81 -4.18
C ARG A 172 2.86 16.78 -5.30
N GLY A 173 3.37 15.59 -4.98
CA GLY A 173 3.64 14.53 -5.96
C GLY A 173 2.38 13.91 -6.57
N LEU A 174 1.26 13.91 -5.83
CA LEU A 174 -0.02 13.36 -6.28
C LEU A 174 -0.91 14.37 -7.04
N ARG A 175 -0.42 15.59 -7.31
CA ARG A 175 -1.17 16.57 -8.10
C ARG A 175 -1.17 16.17 -9.58
N CYS A 176 -2.36 16.04 -10.14
CA CYS A 176 -2.58 15.73 -11.55
C CYS A 176 -2.65 17.05 -12.36
N GLY A 177 -2.03 17.08 -13.53
CA GLY A 177 -1.61 18.27 -14.31
C GLY A 177 -2.64 19.31 -14.76
N ASN A 178 -3.88 19.33 -14.26
CA ASN A 178 -4.88 20.33 -14.62
C ASN A 178 -5.47 21.00 -13.37
N GLY A 179 -4.73 21.95 -12.77
CA GLY A 179 -5.27 23.04 -11.93
C GLY A 179 -6.21 22.71 -10.76
N ALA A 180 -6.41 21.44 -10.39
CA ALA A 180 -7.36 21.04 -9.37
C ALA A 180 -6.85 21.47 -7.98
N ALA A 181 -7.64 22.31 -7.32
CA ALA A 181 -7.27 22.98 -6.08
C ALA A 181 -7.24 22.07 -4.84
N GLU A 182 -7.79 20.84 -4.92
CA GLU A 182 -7.95 19.97 -3.76
C GLU A 182 -7.05 18.74 -3.84
N SER A 183 -6.37 18.48 -2.72
CA SER A 183 -5.44 17.38 -2.59
C SER A 183 -6.19 16.09 -2.24
N VAL A 184 -5.84 14.98 -2.89
CA VAL A 184 -6.36 13.64 -2.58
C VAL A 184 -6.13 13.20 -1.13
N ILE A 185 -5.22 13.86 -0.40
CA ILE A 185 -5.02 13.64 1.03
C ILE A 185 -5.63 14.82 1.80
N ALA A 186 -6.78 14.61 2.43
CA ALA A 186 -7.41 15.57 3.33
C ALA A 186 -6.74 15.56 4.71
N ARG A 187 -6.73 16.71 5.38
CA ARG A 187 -6.42 16.79 6.82
C ARG A 187 -7.75 16.86 7.56
N ASP A 188 -7.94 15.95 8.49
CA ASP A 188 -9.09 15.91 9.39
C ASP A 188 -8.64 16.35 10.79
N ARG A 189 -9.60 16.58 11.70
CA ARG A 189 -9.33 17.06 13.07
C ARG A 189 -8.32 16.17 13.83
N CYS A 190 -8.32 14.87 13.54
CA CYS A 190 -7.51 13.88 14.25
C CYS A 190 -6.39 13.24 13.40
N GLY A 191 -6.18 13.69 12.15
CA GLY A 191 -5.18 13.04 11.28
C GLY A 191 -5.31 13.34 9.79
N TYR A 192 -5.01 12.33 8.99
CA TYR A 192 -5.00 12.40 7.52
C TYR A 192 -5.91 11.33 6.93
N ARG A 193 -6.58 11.67 5.85
CA ARG A 193 -7.47 10.76 5.12
C ARG A 193 -7.15 10.82 3.64
N LEU A 194 -7.03 9.66 2.99
CA LEU A 194 -7.02 9.58 1.53
C LEU A 194 -8.47 9.56 1.04
N LEU A 195 -8.81 10.46 0.11
CA LEU A 195 -10.15 10.58 -0.47
C LEU A 195 -10.32 9.56 -1.59
N GLY A 196 -11.10 8.51 -1.36
CA GLY A 196 -11.26 7.39 -2.30
C GLY A 196 -12.03 7.74 -3.57
N ALA A 197 -12.88 8.78 -3.53
CA ALA A 197 -13.64 9.22 -4.71
C ALA A 197 -12.74 9.54 -5.93
N ASP A 198 -11.54 10.07 -5.67
CA ASP A 198 -10.57 10.43 -6.71
C ASP A 198 -9.48 9.36 -6.94
N VAL A 199 -9.52 8.26 -6.19
CA VAL A 199 -8.45 7.26 -6.13
C VAL A 199 -8.96 5.86 -6.42
N ARG A 200 -8.44 5.26 -7.49
CA ARG A 200 -8.66 3.86 -7.82
C ARG A 200 -7.53 3.00 -7.26
N LEU A 201 -7.86 2.07 -6.36
CA LEU A 201 -6.91 1.11 -5.80
C LEU A 201 -6.98 -0.23 -6.54
N ASP A 202 -5.84 -0.85 -6.79
CA ASP A 202 -5.79 -2.23 -7.30
C ASP A 202 -6.33 -3.25 -6.29
N THR A 203 -6.21 -2.99 -4.98
CA THR A 203 -6.83 -3.79 -3.92
C THR A 203 -8.35 -3.80 -4.00
N THR A 204 -8.99 -2.66 -4.29
CA THR A 204 -10.44 -2.59 -4.52
C THR A 204 -10.85 -3.36 -5.78
N ARG A 205 -10.02 -3.32 -6.84
CA ARG A 205 -10.25 -4.13 -8.05
C ARG A 205 -10.11 -5.63 -7.77
N LEU A 206 -9.16 -6.00 -6.92
CA LEU A 206 -8.97 -7.37 -6.47
C LEU A 206 -10.21 -7.85 -5.69
N ASP A 207 -10.72 -7.04 -4.77
CA ASP A 207 -11.93 -7.35 -4.00
C ASP A 207 -13.15 -7.55 -4.91
N ALA A 208 -13.33 -6.67 -5.90
CA ALA A 208 -14.40 -6.80 -6.90
C ALA A 208 -14.29 -8.10 -7.71
N ALA A 209 -13.10 -8.44 -8.22
CA ALA A 209 -12.88 -9.67 -8.97
C ALA A 209 -13.14 -10.93 -8.13
N VAL A 210 -12.73 -10.93 -6.86
CA VAL A 210 -13.02 -12.05 -5.95
C VAL A 210 -14.52 -12.16 -5.64
N ALA A 211 -15.22 -11.04 -5.51
CA ALA A 211 -16.67 -11.04 -5.31
C ALA A 211 -17.43 -11.57 -6.54
N GLU A 212 -17.01 -11.17 -7.74
CA GLU A 212 -17.55 -11.66 -9.02
C GLU A 212 -17.28 -13.16 -9.19
N ALA A 213 -16.07 -13.64 -8.87
CA ALA A 213 -15.77 -15.07 -8.86
C ALA A 213 -16.69 -15.84 -7.89
N GLY A 214 -16.92 -15.29 -6.69
CA GLY A 214 -17.84 -15.87 -5.71
C GLY A 214 -19.29 -15.90 -6.19
N ALA A 215 -19.74 -14.89 -6.93
CA ALA A 215 -21.06 -14.87 -7.55
C ALA A 215 -21.20 -15.95 -8.64
N ALA A 216 -20.20 -16.08 -9.50
CA ALA A 216 -20.16 -17.12 -10.53
C ALA A 216 -20.20 -18.53 -9.92
N LEU A 217 -19.46 -18.77 -8.83
CA LEU A 217 -19.50 -20.04 -8.09
C LEU A 217 -20.90 -20.37 -7.55
N ARG A 218 -21.61 -19.38 -6.99
CA ARG A 218 -22.99 -19.59 -6.53
C ARG A 218 -23.96 -19.88 -7.66
N ALA A 219 -23.69 -19.36 -8.86
CA ALA A 219 -24.46 -19.64 -10.07
C ALA A 219 -24.08 -20.98 -10.74
N GLY A 220 -23.06 -21.68 -10.23
CA GLY A 220 -22.54 -22.93 -10.83
C GLY A 220 -21.66 -22.72 -12.05
N ASP A 221 -21.35 -21.47 -12.42
CA ASP A 221 -20.47 -21.15 -13.54
C ASP A 221 -19.00 -21.16 -13.09
N LEU A 222 -18.41 -22.37 -13.08
CA LEU A 222 -17.02 -22.57 -12.70
C LEU A 222 -16.05 -21.90 -13.69
N ALA A 223 -16.41 -21.79 -14.98
CA ALA A 223 -15.54 -21.23 -16.00
C ALA A 223 -15.36 -19.73 -15.80
N THR A 224 -16.46 -19.01 -15.55
CA THR A 224 -16.41 -17.58 -15.20
C THR A 224 -15.69 -17.36 -13.87
N ALA A 225 -15.89 -18.23 -12.87
CA ALA A 225 -15.15 -18.14 -11.61
C ALA A 225 -13.62 -18.25 -11.83
N VAL A 226 -13.15 -19.17 -12.66
CA VAL A 226 -11.71 -19.30 -13.01
C VAL A 226 -11.19 -18.07 -13.74
N ALA A 227 -11.97 -17.49 -14.66
CA ALA A 227 -11.60 -16.27 -15.37
C ALA A 227 -11.45 -15.09 -14.40
N GLU A 228 -12.37 -14.94 -13.45
CA GLU A 228 -12.32 -13.88 -12.45
C GLU A 228 -11.17 -14.05 -11.45
N TYR A 229 -10.88 -15.28 -11.01
CA TYR A 229 -9.67 -15.53 -10.22
C TYR A 229 -8.38 -15.26 -11.01
N SER A 230 -8.37 -15.54 -12.31
CA SER A 230 -7.23 -15.21 -13.19
C SER A 230 -7.05 -13.70 -13.32
N ARG A 231 -8.15 -12.95 -13.46
CA ARG A 231 -8.13 -11.48 -13.47
C ARG A 231 -7.62 -10.92 -12.14
N ALA A 232 -8.10 -11.45 -11.02
CA ALA A 232 -7.65 -11.09 -9.67
C ALA A 232 -6.14 -11.32 -9.48
N LEU A 233 -5.64 -12.50 -9.86
CA LEU A 233 -4.22 -12.84 -9.77
C LEU A 233 -3.36 -11.98 -10.70
N GLY A 234 -3.85 -11.63 -11.89
CA GLY A 234 -3.17 -10.75 -12.84
C GLY A 234 -2.97 -9.31 -12.35
N LEU A 235 -3.64 -8.88 -11.27
CA LEU A 235 -3.39 -7.58 -10.64
C LEU A 235 -2.09 -7.56 -9.83
N PHE A 236 -1.60 -8.72 -9.40
CA PHE A 236 -0.35 -8.84 -8.65
C PHE A 236 0.85 -8.68 -9.58
N ARG A 237 1.70 -7.69 -9.28
CA ARG A 237 2.92 -7.35 -10.04
C ARG A 237 4.15 -7.59 -9.18
N GLY A 238 4.38 -8.85 -8.84
CA GLY A 238 5.48 -9.26 -7.97
C GLY A 238 5.07 -9.29 -6.49
N GLU A 239 6.01 -8.94 -5.61
CA GLU A 239 5.80 -8.91 -4.17
C GLU A 239 5.01 -7.64 -3.75
N PRO A 240 3.90 -7.78 -3.01
CA PRO A 240 3.15 -6.63 -2.53
C PRO A 240 3.99 -5.69 -1.65
N LEU A 241 3.91 -4.39 -1.90
CA LEU A 241 4.65 -3.37 -1.17
C LEU A 241 6.17 -3.67 -1.08
N ALA A 242 6.74 -4.23 -2.15
CA ALA A 242 8.15 -4.62 -2.21
C ALA A 242 9.06 -3.42 -1.84
N GLY A 243 10.05 -3.65 -0.99
CA GLY A 243 11.03 -2.64 -0.58
C GLY A 243 10.53 -1.56 0.38
N LEU A 244 9.23 -1.52 0.72
CA LEU A 244 8.72 -0.55 1.69
C LEU A 244 9.07 -0.97 3.14
N PRO A 245 9.62 -0.03 3.95
CA PRO A 245 9.96 -0.30 5.34
C PRO A 245 8.75 -0.12 6.27
N GLY A 246 8.88 -0.68 7.46
CA GLY A 246 8.00 -0.41 8.60
C GLY A 246 7.02 -1.56 8.90
N PRO A 247 6.57 -1.67 10.16
CA PRO A 247 5.70 -2.77 10.61
C PRO A 247 4.45 -2.95 9.76
N PHE A 248 3.83 -1.85 9.32
CA PHE A 248 2.63 -1.92 8.50
C PHE A 248 2.90 -2.56 7.15
N ALA A 249 3.96 -2.14 6.46
CA ALA A 249 4.29 -2.66 5.13
C ALA A 249 4.66 -4.15 5.17
N GLU A 250 5.35 -4.59 6.22
CA GLU A 250 5.69 -6.00 6.45
C GLU A 250 4.44 -6.86 6.69
N LEU A 251 3.56 -6.42 7.60
CA LEU A 251 2.32 -7.13 7.89
C LEU A 251 1.41 -7.20 6.66
N GLU A 252 1.26 -6.09 5.95
CA GLU A 252 0.39 -6.01 4.77
C GLU A 252 0.95 -6.82 3.60
N ARG A 253 2.28 -6.83 3.41
CA ARG A 253 2.96 -7.70 2.45
C ARG A 253 2.69 -9.17 2.75
N PHE A 254 2.82 -9.59 4.00
CA PHE A 254 2.50 -10.95 4.43
C PHE A 254 1.04 -11.28 4.13
N ARG A 255 0.10 -10.45 4.58
CA ARG A 255 -1.35 -10.63 4.38
C ARG A 255 -1.73 -10.75 2.90
N LEU A 256 -1.19 -9.88 2.04
CA LEU A 256 -1.48 -9.88 0.60
C LEU A 256 -0.83 -11.07 -0.11
N THR A 257 0.34 -11.52 0.35
CA THR A 257 1.01 -12.72 -0.18
C THR A 257 0.22 -13.98 0.14
N GLU A 258 -0.22 -14.14 1.39
CA GLU A 258 -1.11 -15.23 1.80
C GLU A 258 -2.41 -15.22 1.01
N ARG A 259 -3.01 -14.03 0.83
CA ARG A 259 -4.21 -13.87 0.01
C ARG A 259 -3.99 -14.30 -1.43
N ARG A 260 -2.85 -13.94 -2.04
CA ARG A 260 -2.49 -14.40 -3.40
C ARG A 260 -2.39 -15.93 -3.47
N GLY A 261 -1.76 -16.55 -2.48
CA GLY A 261 -1.65 -18.01 -2.36
C GLY A 261 -3.02 -18.69 -2.30
N ALA A 262 -3.92 -18.19 -1.44
CA ALA A 262 -5.28 -18.72 -1.31
C ALA A 262 -6.11 -18.59 -2.60
N LEU A 263 -5.99 -17.47 -3.33
CA LEU A 263 -6.66 -17.27 -4.61
C LEU A 263 -6.13 -18.21 -5.69
N SER A 264 -4.80 -18.39 -5.76
CA SER A 264 -4.15 -19.35 -6.66
C SER A 264 -4.63 -20.78 -6.39
N GLN A 265 -4.64 -21.17 -5.12
CA GLN A 265 -5.13 -22.48 -4.71
C GLN A 265 -6.60 -22.69 -5.13
N ARG A 266 -7.46 -21.70 -4.88
CA ARG A 266 -8.88 -21.79 -5.21
C ARG A 266 -9.10 -21.89 -6.71
N LYS A 267 -8.35 -21.13 -7.51
CA LYS A 267 -8.39 -21.21 -8.97
C LYS A 267 -7.99 -22.61 -9.46
N ALA A 268 -6.91 -23.18 -8.92
CA ALA A 268 -6.44 -24.51 -9.28
C ALA A 268 -7.48 -25.60 -8.95
N GLU A 269 -8.13 -25.54 -7.79
CA GLU A 269 -9.23 -26.45 -7.44
C GLU A 269 -10.37 -26.44 -8.48
N LEU A 270 -10.71 -25.25 -8.98
CA LEU A 270 -11.76 -25.08 -9.98
C LEU A 270 -11.32 -25.54 -11.37
N GLN A 271 -10.06 -25.27 -11.75
CA GLN A 271 -9.48 -25.81 -12.99
C GLN A 271 -9.49 -27.34 -13.00
N LEU A 272 -9.13 -27.98 -11.89
CA LEU A 272 -9.22 -29.44 -11.76
C LEU A 272 -10.67 -29.94 -11.90
N SER A 273 -11.62 -29.24 -11.27
CA SER A 273 -13.05 -29.56 -11.37
C SER A 273 -13.60 -29.42 -12.80
N LEU A 274 -13.01 -28.53 -13.60
CA LEU A 274 -13.33 -28.31 -15.02
C LEU A 274 -12.58 -29.25 -15.97
N GLY A 275 -11.74 -30.17 -15.46
CA GLY A 275 -10.90 -31.02 -16.32
C GLY A 275 -9.80 -30.25 -17.05
N ARG A 276 -9.33 -29.14 -16.50
CA ARG A 276 -8.18 -28.35 -17.02
C ARG A 276 -6.91 -28.68 -16.24
N GLN A 277 -6.54 -29.95 -16.18
CA GLN A 277 -5.45 -30.41 -15.32
C GLN A 277 -4.09 -29.83 -15.72
N ALA A 278 -3.83 -29.63 -17.02
CA ALA A 278 -2.54 -29.11 -17.50
C ALA A 278 -2.27 -27.70 -16.98
N GLU A 279 -3.25 -26.80 -17.13
CA GLU A 279 -3.17 -25.43 -16.59
C GLU A 279 -2.98 -25.43 -15.06
N ALA A 280 -3.74 -26.27 -14.35
CA ALA A 280 -3.62 -26.37 -12.90
C ALA A 280 -2.24 -26.88 -12.44
N VAL A 281 -1.65 -27.86 -13.15
CA VAL A 281 -0.32 -28.40 -12.82
C VAL A 281 0.75 -27.32 -12.94
N ASP A 282 0.77 -26.55 -14.04
CA ASP A 282 1.80 -25.52 -14.26
C ASP A 282 1.74 -24.42 -13.19
N GLU A 283 0.53 -23.99 -12.83
CA GLU A 283 0.30 -23.00 -11.76
C GLU A 283 0.69 -23.53 -10.37
N LEU A 284 0.33 -24.78 -10.07
CA LEU A 284 0.65 -25.43 -8.80
C LEU A 284 2.14 -25.75 -8.66
N GLN A 285 2.84 -26.09 -9.75
CA GLN A 285 4.30 -26.27 -9.73
C GLN A 285 5.02 -24.97 -9.39
N SER A 286 4.61 -23.87 -10.02
CA SER A 286 5.14 -22.52 -9.74
C SER A 286 4.86 -22.12 -8.29
N SER A 287 3.65 -22.38 -7.80
CA SER A 287 3.27 -22.10 -6.41
C SER A 287 4.04 -22.95 -5.39
N ALA A 288 4.27 -24.24 -5.67
CA ALA A 288 5.04 -25.13 -4.81
C ALA A 288 6.53 -24.78 -4.74
N ALA A 289 7.07 -24.10 -5.75
CA ALA A 289 8.43 -23.56 -5.70
C ALA A 289 8.54 -22.33 -4.80
N LEU A 290 7.52 -21.47 -4.80
CA LEU A 290 7.46 -20.27 -3.96
C LEU A 290 7.10 -20.57 -2.50
N PHE A 291 6.26 -21.58 -2.27
CA PHE A 291 5.77 -21.98 -0.95
C PHE A 291 6.12 -23.45 -0.67
N PRO A 292 7.41 -23.78 -0.46
CA PRO A 292 7.87 -25.17 -0.35
C PRO A 292 7.29 -25.92 0.86
N HIS A 293 6.82 -25.20 1.88
CA HIS A 293 6.21 -25.78 3.09
C HIS A 293 4.68 -25.91 2.99
N SER A 294 4.06 -25.48 1.89
CA SER A 294 2.60 -25.49 1.74
C SER A 294 2.06 -26.88 1.39
N GLU A 295 1.65 -27.61 2.42
CA GLU A 295 0.97 -28.91 2.26
C GLU A 295 -0.28 -28.86 1.35
N PRO A 296 -1.17 -27.85 1.42
CA PRO A 296 -2.35 -27.78 0.56
C PRO A 296 -1.99 -27.68 -0.93
N VAL A 297 -1.02 -26.84 -1.28
CA VAL A 297 -0.56 -26.65 -2.68
C VAL A 297 0.01 -27.96 -3.22
N VAL A 298 0.89 -28.62 -2.45
CA VAL A 298 1.49 -29.89 -2.85
C VAL A 298 0.43 -30.99 -2.94
N THR A 299 -0.58 -31.01 -2.07
CA THR A 299 -1.69 -31.97 -2.15
C THR A 299 -2.44 -31.85 -3.46
N LEU A 300 -2.79 -30.63 -3.88
CA LEU A 300 -3.46 -30.41 -5.15
C LEU A 300 -2.57 -30.78 -6.33
N LEU A 301 -1.28 -30.44 -6.27
CA LEU A 301 -0.31 -30.80 -7.30
C LEU A 301 -0.20 -32.32 -7.47
N MET A 302 -0.09 -33.04 -6.35
CA MET A 302 -0.04 -34.50 -6.35
C MET A 302 -1.29 -35.13 -6.98
N ARG A 303 -2.48 -34.60 -6.65
CA ARG A 303 -3.75 -35.07 -7.24
C ARG A 303 -3.77 -34.81 -8.74
N ALA A 304 -3.47 -33.59 -9.15
CA ALA A 304 -3.48 -33.19 -10.56
C ALA A 304 -2.51 -34.03 -11.41
N LEU A 305 -1.29 -34.24 -10.92
CA LEU A 305 -0.28 -35.08 -11.58
C LEU A 305 -0.71 -36.55 -11.65
N HIS A 306 -1.28 -37.09 -10.58
CA HIS A 306 -1.75 -38.46 -10.55
C HIS A 306 -2.92 -38.69 -11.53
N GLU A 307 -3.88 -37.77 -11.59
CA GLU A 307 -5.00 -37.81 -12.54
C GLU A 307 -4.54 -37.74 -14.00
N GLN A 308 -3.39 -37.11 -14.29
CA GLN A 308 -2.74 -37.13 -15.61
C GLN A 308 -1.90 -38.40 -15.88
N GLY A 309 -1.87 -39.37 -14.97
CA GLY A 309 -1.03 -40.57 -15.08
C GLY A 309 0.45 -40.33 -14.72
N ARG A 310 0.82 -39.13 -14.26
CA ARG A 310 2.18 -38.75 -13.87
C ARG A 310 2.45 -39.05 -12.39
N SER A 311 2.16 -40.27 -11.97
CA SER A 311 2.27 -40.70 -10.56
C SER A 311 3.70 -40.57 -10.00
N ALA A 312 4.73 -40.78 -10.81
CA ALA A 312 6.13 -40.59 -10.39
C ALA A 312 6.42 -39.14 -9.98
N ASP A 313 5.93 -38.16 -10.77
CA ASP A 313 6.10 -36.74 -10.47
C ASP A 313 5.32 -36.33 -9.21
N ALA A 314 4.13 -36.91 -9.00
CA ALA A 314 3.34 -36.70 -7.78
C ALA A 314 4.11 -37.17 -6.53
N LEU A 315 4.73 -38.36 -6.58
CA LEU A 315 5.53 -38.88 -5.47
C LEU A 315 6.83 -38.07 -5.26
N ALA A 316 7.42 -37.54 -6.34
CA ALA A 316 8.56 -36.63 -6.24
C ALA A 316 8.19 -35.32 -5.55
N ALA A 317 7.01 -34.75 -5.83
CA ALA A 317 6.49 -33.57 -5.15
C ALA A 317 6.31 -33.79 -3.64
N PHE A 318 5.74 -34.93 -3.23
CA PHE A 318 5.65 -35.33 -1.82
C PHE A 318 7.02 -35.40 -1.16
N THR A 319 8.00 -36.02 -1.84
CA THR A 319 9.35 -36.21 -1.30
C THR A 319 10.05 -34.87 -1.08
N ARG A 320 9.87 -33.92 -2.01
CA ARG A 320 10.37 -32.54 -1.86
C ARG A 320 9.76 -31.83 -0.66
N LEU A 321 8.44 -31.87 -0.53
CA LEU A 321 7.73 -31.27 0.62
C LEU A 321 8.22 -31.85 1.94
N ARG A 322 8.28 -33.19 2.05
CA ARG A 322 8.76 -33.86 3.26
C ARG A 322 10.17 -33.43 3.63
N ARG A 323 11.07 -33.33 2.64
CA ARG A 323 12.44 -32.86 2.88
C ARG A 323 12.44 -31.42 3.40
N ALA A 324 11.69 -30.51 2.77
CA ALA A 324 11.63 -29.11 3.17
C ALA A 324 11.09 -28.96 4.62
N LEU A 325 9.98 -29.64 4.95
CA LEU A 325 9.41 -29.62 6.30
C LEU A 325 10.36 -30.20 7.36
N ALA A 326 11.04 -31.32 7.05
CA ALA A 326 11.97 -31.95 7.98
C ALA A 326 13.24 -31.11 8.19
N THR A 327 13.79 -30.52 7.13
CA THR A 327 15.02 -29.73 7.20
C THR A 327 14.80 -28.36 7.84
N ASP A 328 13.73 -27.65 7.47
CA ASP A 328 13.56 -26.24 7.86
C ASP A 328 12.74 -26.09 9.15
N LEU A 329 11.80 -27.01 9.40
CA LEU A 329 10.84 -26.91 10.52
C LEU A 329 10.96 -28.10 11.50
N GLY A 330 11.68 -29.17 11.15
CA GLY A 330 11.80 -30.36 11.99
C GLY A 330 10.49 -31.15 12.16
N VAL A 331 9.53 -30.98 11.24
CA VAL A 331 8.20 -31.62 11.30
C VAL A 331 7.97 -32.58 10.14
N GLU A 332 7.10 -33.57 10.38
CA GLU A 332 6.64 -34.49 9.34
C GLU A 332 5.39 -33.94 8.62
N PRO A 333 5.14 -34.32 7.35
CA PRO A 333 3.94 -33.92 6.63
C PRO A 333 2.66 -34.37 7.33
N GLY A 334 1.64 -33.53 7.27
CA GLY A 334 0.31 -33.80 7.79
C GLY A 334 -0.38 -35.05 7.22
N THR A 335 -1.41 -35.47 7.93
CA THR A 335 -2.10 -36.74 7.66
C THR A 335 -2.79 -36.77 6.30
N ALA A 336 -3.32 -35.64 5.83
CA ALA A 336 -4.00 -35.52 4.54
C ALA A 336 -3.07 -35.83 3.37
N VAL A 337 -1.91 -35.17 3.30
CA VAL A 337 -0.89 -35.40 2.26
C VAL A 337 -0.38 -36.84 2.31
N ARG A 338 -0.11 -37.36 3.52
CA ARG A 338 0.36 -38.74 3.71
C ARG A 338 -0.66 -39.79 3.25
N ARG A 339 -1.96 -39.53 3.45
CA ARG A 339 -3.03 -40.41 2.95
C ARG A 339 -3.04 -40.43 1.43
N LEU A 340 -2.94 -39.27 0.78
CA LEU A 340 -2.85 -39.17 -0.67
C LEU A 340 -1.63 -39.91 -1.23
N HIS A 341 -0.44 -39.70 -0.62
CA HIS A 341 0.77 -40.42 -0.99
C HIS A 341 0.58 -41.95 -0.97
N ARG A 342 -0.05 -42.48 0.09
CA ARG A 342 -0.34 -43.92 0.21
C ARG A 342 -1.37 -44.39 -0.83
N ALA A 343 -2.36 -43.57 -1.18
CA ALA A 343 -3.33 -43.89 -2.21
C ALA A 343 -2.64 -44.03 -3.58
N ILE A 344 -1.82 -43.05 -3.96
CA ILE A 344 -1.08 -43.05 -5.23
C ILE A 344 -0.15 -44.27 -5.34
N LEU A 345 0.54 -44.64 -4.25
CA LEU A 345 1.39 -45.84 -4.22
C LEU A 345 0.59 -47.14 -4.45
N ARG A 346 -0.64 -47.22 -3.90
CA ARG A 346 -1.49 -48.40 -4.08
C ARG A 346 -2.04 -48.49 -5.50
N ASP A 347 -2.40 -47.36 -6.09
CA ASP A 347 -2.90 -47.31 -7.46
C ASP A 347 -1.79 -47.60 -8.48
N GLY A 348 -0.58 -47.09 -8.26
CA GLY A 348 0.58 -47.41 -9.09
C GLY A 348 1.07 -48.88 -8.95
N ALA A 349 0.74 -49.54 -7.85
CA ALA A 349 0.99 -50.96 -7.64
C ALA A 349 -0.09 -51.88 -8.26
N ARG A 350 -1.20 -51.31 -8.75
CA ARG A 350 -2.18 -52.06 -9.53
C ARG A 350 -1.57 -52.31 -10.91
N PRO A 351 -1.28 -53.56 -11.30
CA PRO A 351 -0.75 -53.82 -12.63
C PRO A 351 -1.71 -53.22 -13.66
N ALA A 352 -1.18 -52.50 -14.65
CA ALA A 352 -1.98 -52.02 -15.77
C ALA A 352 -2.74 -53.22 -16.34
N GLY A 353 -4.05 -53.29 -16.05
CA GLY A 353 -4.90 -54.33 -16.59
C GLY A 353 -4.78 -54.28 -18.11
N PRO A 354 -4.74 -55.43 -18.81
CA PRO A 354 -4.43 -55.47 -20.23
C PRO A 354 -5.32 -54.49 -20.98
N THR A 355 -4.69 -53.46 -21.57
CA THR A 355 -5.30 -52.60 -22.57
C THR A 355 -5.98 -53.53 -23.58
N ARG A 356 -7.32 -53.54 -23.57
CA ARG A 356 -8.07 -54.21 -24.62
C ARG A 356 -7.75 -53.46 -25.92
N CYS A 357 -6.78 -54.00 -26.64
CA CYS A 357 -6.51 -53.67 -28.02
C CYS A 357 -7.78 -54.08 -28.78
N GLY A 358 -8.61 -53.10 -29.13
CA GLY A 358 -9.73 -53.29 -30.03
C GLY A 358 -9.19 -53.63 -31.41
N VAL A 359 -9.18 -54.91 -31.74
CA VAL A 359 -8.98 -55.40 -33.10
C VAL A 359 -10.35 -55.53 -33.76
N ARG A 360 -10.45 -54.87 -34.92
CA ARG A 360 -11.51 -54.86 -35.95
C ARG A 360 -12.67 -53.89 -35.77
#